data_AF-A0A6N9A1H6-F1
#
_entry.id   AF-A0A6N9A1H6-F1
#
_cell.length_a   1.000
_cell.length_b   1.000
_cell.length_c   1.000
_cell.angle_alpha   90.00
_cell.angle_beta   90.00
_cell.angle_gamma   90.00
#
_symmetry.space_group_name_H-M   'P 1'
#
loop_
_entity.id
_entity.type
_entity.pdbx_description
1 polymer ?
#
loop_
_entity_poly.entity_id
_entity_poly.type
_entity_poly.pdbx_seq_one_letter_code
_entity_poly.pdbx_strand_id
1 'polypeptide(L)'
;MKRIAISTLTALSLPVWTAGCADTGHILEIDYDAGRLVIDDEWRSIRFDSSIDHERGILYVRDDEEPEGIMAFSLETGEWVRTYMVPTGDGPQELPGGIHGLSAASDGRLYVTGAQKVIEFGPQGQHLSTWVPRVPPREGAVCELDGQPAVPALGGVVRRGDDGEDEAIGPVVTGDYDPDTWAQDGAIVEWQLWKSKIACTPHAAFVVAEYGTDLVSSEYDEESDSVTVYYRASNRKGRLLIPEALAVGQAATVGPYAATDGRGNLVLVGVASVRLVGLWGGFKVTGAVVDPASGCHAVIRNPKSNLFERKFMGIYRDSAVVANEHYEDDGRGTVRFFNYAHQVGLYPLRRISGKPCTGMLPSVG
;
A
#
# COMPACT_ATOMS: atom_id res chain seq x y z
N MET A 1 -23.24 48.61 38.73
CA MET A 1 -22.79 47.22 38.99
C MET A 1 -23.18 46.37 37.78
N LYS A 2 -22.24 46.08 36.87
CA LYS A 2 -22.44 45.23 35.69
C LYS A 2 -22.11 43.78 36.08
N ARG A 3 -23.05 42.85 35.91
CA ARG A 3 -22.80 41.41 36.04
C ARG A 3 -22.32 40.88 34.69
N ILE A 4 -21.13 40.30 34.68
CA ILE A 4 -20.55 39.58 33.54
C ILE A 4 -21.01 38.13 33.67
N ALA A 5 -21.69 37.62 32.65
CA ALA A 5 -21.99 36.20 32.50
C ALA A 5 -20.72 35.47 32.07
N ILE A 6 -20.29 34.49 32.86
CA ILE A 6 -19.18 33.59 32.52
C ILE A 6 -19.81 32.43 31.75
N SER A 7 -19.60 32.40 30.43
CA SER A 7 -19.88 31.24 29.61
C SER A 7 -18.85 30.16 29.91
N THR A 8 -19.30 29.04 30.44
CA THR A 8 -18.53 27.80 30.57
C THR A 8 -18.15 27.28 29.19
N LEU A 9 -16.89 27.46 28.80
CA LEU A 9 -16.25 26.70 27.73
C LEU A 9 -16.06 25.25 28.23
N THR A 10 -16.90 24.33 27.78
CA THR A 10 -16.58 22.90 27.81
C THR A 10 -15.55 22.62 26.73
N ALA A 11 -14.27 22.63 27.12
CA ALA A 11 -13.20 22.08 26.30
C ALA A 11 -13.38 20.55 26.25
N LEU A 12 -13.81 20.04 25.11
CA LEU A 12 -13.71 18.62 24.77
C LEU A 12 -12.23 18.30 24.55
N SER A 13 -11.52 18.01 25.64
CA SER A 13 -10.20 17.39 25.58
C SER A 13 -10.38 15.94 25.13
N LEU A 14 -10.13 15.67 23.85
CA LEU A 14 -9.89 14.30 23.41
C LEU A 14 -8.66 13.76 24.14
N PRO A 15 -8.67 12.50 24.63
CA PRO A 15 -7.53 11.95 25.35
C PRO A 15 -6.31 11.96 24.44
N VAL A 16 -5.15 12.32 24.99
CA VAL A 16 -3.87 11.93 24.41
C VAL A 16 -3.74 10.43 24.69
N TRP A 17 -4.06 9.61 23.68
CA TRP A 17 -3.94 8.15 23.79
C TRP A 17 -2.46 7.78 23.74
N THR A 18 -1.80 7.74 24.90
CA THR A 18 -0.59 6.96 25.11
C THR A 18 -0.97 5.63 25.74
N ALA A 19 -1.79 4.83 25.04
CA ALA A 19 -1.87 3.42 25.34
C ALA A 19 -0.64 2.77 24.74
N GLY A 20 0.40 2.59 25.55
CA GLY A 20 1.56 1.79 25.18
C GLY A 20 1.11 0.37 24.89
N CYS A 21 0.96 0.02 23.62
CA CYS A 21 1.10 -1.36 23.19
C CYS A 21 2.57 -1.70 23.38
N ALA A 22 2.87 -2.24 24.56
CA ALA A 22 4.12 -2.94 24.81
C ALA A 22 4.30 -4.00 23.72
N ASP A 23 5.52 -4.12 23.23
CA ASP A 23 6.03 -5.04 22.24
C ASP A 23 5.55 -6.49 22.48
N THR A 24 4.36 -6.81 21.98
CA THR A 24 3.73 -8.11 22.16
C THR A 24 3.96 -8.90 20.88
N GLY A 25 4.73 -10.00 21.00
CA GLY A 25 5.03 -10.95 19.92
C GLY A 25 3.80 -11.65 19.34
N HIS A 26 2.90 -10.88 18.73
CA HIS A 26 1.73 -11.31 17.98
C HIS A 26 2.20 -11.75 16.61
N ILE A 27 2.13 -13.05 16.38
CA ILE A 27 2.62 -13.66 15.15
C ILE A 27 1.45 -14.33 14.45
N LEU A 28 1.21 -13.89 13.22
CA LEU A 28 0.42 -14.58 12.23
C LEU A 28 1.37 -15.34 11.30
N GLU A 29 0.97 -16.51 10.82
CA GLU A 29 1.73 -17.30 9.88
C GLU A 29 0.85 -17.73 8.72
N ILE A 30 1.38 -17.65 7.50
CA ILE A 30 0.71 -18.08 6.28
C ILE A 30 0.67 -19.61 6.27
N ASP A 31 -0.54 -20.18 6.32
CA ASP A 31 -0.73 -21.62 6.19
C ASP A 31 -0.90 -22.06 4.74
N TYR A 32 0.19 -22.58 4.19
CA TYR A 32 0.23 -23.10 2.83
C TYR A 32 -0.47 -24.45 2.66
N ASP A 33 -0.71 -25.19 3.75
CA ASP A 33 -1.28 -26.54 3.66
C ASP A 33 -2.81 -26.52 3.67
N ALA A 34 -3.43 -25.47 4.22
CA ALA A 34 -4.88 -25.25 4.16
C ALA A 34 -5.33 -24.21 3.12
N GLY A 35 -4.40 -23.64 2.36
CA GLY A 35 -4.75 -22.70 1.30
C GLY A 35 -5.18 -23.38 0.01
N ARG A 36 -5.48 -22.54 -0.98
CA ARG A 36 -5.84 -22.97 -2.33
C ARG A 36 -5.22 -22.05 -3.37
N LEU A 37 -4.88 -22.60 -4.54
CA LEU A 37 -4.64 -21.80 -5.72
C LEU A 37 -5.97 -21.23 -6.21
N VAL A 38 -5.93 -19.98 -6.63
CA VAL A 38 -7.06 -19.26 -7.21
C VAL A 38 -6.80 -19.05 -8.69
N ILE A 39 -5.61 -18.54 -9.02
CA ILE A 39 -5.12 -18.46 -10.39
C ILE A 39 -4.02 -19.51 -10.53
N ASP A 40 -4.11 -20.33 -11.57
CA ASP A 40 -3.10 -21.31 -11.97
C ASP A 40 -3.14 -21.43 -13.49
N ASP A 41 -2.42 -20.54 -14.15
CA ASP A 41 -2.40 -20.41 -15.61
C ASP A 41 -0.98 -20.11 -16.06
N GLU A 42 -0.31 -21.12 -16.61
CA GLU A 42 1.11 -21.09 -16.97
C GLU A 42 1.48 -19.99 -17.98
N TRP A 43 0.49 -19.46 -18.70
CA TRP A 43 0.68 -18.42 -19.71
C TRP A 43 0.65 -17.02 -19.11
N ARG A 44 0.31 -16.87 -17.83
CA ARG A 44 0.17 -15.56 -17.18
C ARG A 44 1.52 -14.99 -16.77
N SER A 45 1.64 -13.67 -16.91
CA SER A 45 2.79 -12.88 -16.43
C SER A 45 2.30 -11.78 -15.49
N ILE A 46 1.73 -12.20 -14.35
CA ILE A 46 1.15 -11.30 -13.35
C ILE A 46 2.27 -10.54 -12.63
N ARG A 47 2.23 -9.21 -12.68
CA ARG A 47 3.09 -8.34 -11.88
C ARG A 47 2.57 -8.24 -10.45
N PHE A 48 3.47 -7.97 -9.52
CA PHE A 48 3.15 -7.92 -8.09
C PHE A 48 2.41 -6.63 -7.68
N ASP A 49 2.43 -5.60 -8.53
CA ASP A 49 1.60 -4.40 -8.36
C ASP A 49 0.13 -4.79 -8.51
N SER A 50 -0.59 -4.72 -7.40
CA SER A 50 -1.96 -5.23 -7.32
C SER A 50 -2.83 -4.41 -6.38
N SER A 51 -4.14 -4.57 -6.53
CA SER A 51 -5.12 -4.01 -5.61
C SER A 51 -6.26 -4.99 -5.38
N ILE A 52 -6.82 -4.99 -4.18
CA ILE A 52 -7.88 -5.92 -3.76
C ILE A 52 -9.14 -5.11 -3.49
N ASP A 53 -10.23 -5.40 -4.20
CA ASP A 53 -11.57 -5.00 -3.80
C ASP A 53 -12.05 -5.99 -2.73
N HIS A 54 -12.01 -5.54 -1.47
CA HIS A 54 -12.37 -6.37 -0.32
C HIS A 54 -13.88 -6.68 -0.26
N GLU A 55 -14.73 -5.81 -0.81
CA GLU A 55 -16.18 -6.01 -0.80
C GLU A 55 -16.58 -7.06 -1.84
N ARG A 56 -16.07 -6.94 -3.07
CA ARG A 56 -16.42 -7.83 -4.19
C ARG A 56 -15.54 -9.07 -4.29
N GLY A 57 -14.38 -9.07 -3.61
CA GLY A 57 -13.40 -10.15 -3.74
C GLY A 57 -12.78 -10.19 -5.11
N ILE A 58 -12.33 -9.04 -5.62
CA ILE A 58 -11.67 -8.94 -6.92
C ILE A 58 -10.21 -8.56 -6.69
N LEU A 59 -9.32 -9.30 -7.36
CA LEU A 59 -7.91 -8.96 -7.48
C LEU A 59 -7.68 -8.24 -8.81
N TYR A 60 -7.21 -7.00 -8.75
CA TYR A 60 -6.74 -6.25 -9.90
C TYR A 60 -5.22 -6.36 -10.00
N VAL A 61 -4.74 -6.76 -11.17
CA VAL A 61 -3.31 -6.93 -11.45
C VAL A 61 -2.95 -6.39 -12.81
N ARG A 62 -1.69 -5.98 -12.96
CA ARG A 62 -1.07 -5.87 -14.27
C ARG A 62 -0.59 -7.26 -14.71
N ASP A 63 -0.85 -7.61 -15.97
CA ASP A 63 -0.41 -8.86 -16.59
C ASP A 63 0.34 -8.48 -17.88
N ASP A 64 1.56 -8.97 -18.09
CA ASP A 64 2.32 -8.62 -19.31
C ASP A 64 1.68 -9.20 -20.58
N GLU A 65 0.79 -10.20 -20.45
CA GLU A 65 -0.02 -10.70 -21.57
C GLU A 65 -1.08 -9.68 -22.02
N GLU A 66 -1.44 -8.73 -21.15
CA GLU A 66 -2.35 -7.62 -21.42
C GLU A 66 -1.63 -6.29 -21.08
N PRO A 67 -0.64 -5.87 -21.87
CA PRO A 67 0.29 -4.79 -21.49
C PRO A 67 -0.37 -3.41 -21.35
N GLU A 68 -1.53 -3.22 -21.98
CA GLU A 68 -2.38 -2.02 -21.87
C GLU A 68 -3.64 -2.28 -21.04
N GLY A 69 -3.66 -3.38 -20.29
CA GLY A 69 -4.82 -3.85 -19.55
C GLY A 69 -4.53 -4.01 -18.06
N ILE A 70 -5.56 -3.79 -17.25
CA ILE A 70 -5.59 -4.27 -15.87
C ILE A 70 -6.59 -5.40 -15.83
N MET A 71 -6.11 -6.58 -15.45
CA MET A 71 -6.94 -7.76 -15.36
C MET A 71 -7.58 -7.83 -13.99
N ALA A 72 -8.87 -8.14 -13.97
CA ALA A 72 -9.64 -8.38 -12.76
C ALA A 72 -9.96 -9.87 -12.65
N PHE A 73 -9.57 -10.49 -11.54
CA PHE A 73 -9.85 -11.89 -11.24
C PHE A 73 -10.70 -12.01 -9.99
N SER A 74 -11.65 -12.94 -10.02
CA SER A 74 -12.41 -13.31 -8.83
C SER A 74 -11.48 -14.02 -7.85
N LEU A 75 -11.33 -13.49 -6.63
CA LEU A 75 -10.61 -14.17 -5.55
C LEU A 75 -11.39 -15.39 -5.04
N GLU A 76 -12.70 -15.50 -5.32
CA GLU A 76 -13.49 -16.68 -5.00
C GLU A 76 -13.22 -17.82 -5.99
N THR A 77 -13.35 -17.57 -7.29
CA THR A 77 -13.36 -18.62 -8.33
C THR A 77 -12.06 -18.70 -9.12
N GLY A 78 -11.25 -17.64 -9.15
CA GLY A 78 -10.07 -17.55 -10.03
C GLY A 78 -10.38 -17.10 -11.44
N GLU A 79 -11.66 -16.99 -11.77
CA GLU A 79 -12.08 -16.64 -13.11
C GLU A 79 -11.75 -15.19 -13.43
N TRP A 80 -11.30 -14.99 -14.67
CA TRP A 80 -11.21 -13.66 -15.26
C TRP A 80 -12.60 -13.02 -15.29
N VAL A 81 -12.70 -11.84 -14.70
CA VAL A 81 -13.93 -11.05 -14.63
C VAL A 81 -14.01 -10.11 -15.83
N ARG A 82 -12.93 -9.34 -16.06
CA ARG A 82 -12.79 -8.37 -17.16
C ARG A 82 -11.37 -7.81 -17.25
N THR A 83 -11.14 -7.05 -18.31
CA THR A 83 -9.94 -6.23 -18.50
C THR A 83 -10.33 -4.75 -18.59
N TYR A 84 -9.60 -3.89 -17.89
CA TYR A 84 -9.73 -2.44 -17.95
C TYR A 84 -8.65 -1.92 -18.89
N MET A 85 -9.05 -1.36 -20.04
CA MET A 85 -8.10 -0.86 -21.02
C MET A 85 -7.56 0.51 -20.59
N VAL A 86 -6.24 0.60 -20.50
CA VAL A 86 -5.48 1.79 -20.14
C VAL A 86 -4.31 1.95 -21.11
N PRO A 87 -4.58 2.39 -22.35
CA PRO A 87 -3.56 2.58 -23.38
C PRO A 87 -2.48 3.59 -22.95
N THR A 88 -1.30 3.48 -23.54
CA THR A 88 -0.23 4.46 -23.33
C THR A 88 -0.39 5.65 -24.26
N GLY A 89 -0.35 6.87 -23.73
CA GLY A 89 -0.46 8.11 -24.51
C GLY A 89 -0.94 9.31 -23.70
N ASP A 90 -1.18 10.43 -24.38
CA ASP A 90 -1.52 11.72 -23.75
C ASP A 90 -3.02 11.99 -23.69
N GLY A 91 -3.85 11.15 -24.33
CA GLY A 91 -5.30 11.31 -24.38
C GLY A 91 -5.98 11.23 -23.00
N PRO A 92 -7.26 11.62 -22.89
CA PRO A 92 -7.97 11.63 -21.61
C PRO A 92 -8.05 10.26 -20.91
N GLN A 93 -8.04 9.17 -21.67
CA GLN A 93 -8.09 7.78 -21.15
C GLN A 93 -6.76 7.04 -21.29
N GLU A 94 -5.69 7.75 -21.64
CA GLU A 94 -4.37 7.18 -21.89
C GLU A 94 -3.41 7.63 -20.78
N LEU A 95 -2.44 6.80 -20.39
CA LEU A 95 -1.43 7.19 -19.40
C LEU A 95 -0.05 7.37 -20.05
N PRO A 96 0.54 8.58 -20.01
CA PRO A 96 1.91 8.79 -20.48
C PRO A 96 2.88 7.97 -19.63
N GLY A 97 3.68 7.14 -20.28
CA GLY A 97 4.60 6.24 -19.57
C GLY A 97 3.92 5.04 -18.88
N GLY A 98 2.66 4.74 -19.23
CA GLY A 98 1.95 3.53 -18.82
C GLY A 98 1.35 3.58 -17.41
N ILE A 99 0.98 2.41 -16.90
CA ILE A 99 0.38 2.23 -15.56
C ILE A 99 1.50 2.21 -14.51
N HIS A 100 1.31 3.03 -13.47
CA HIS A 100 2.23 3.13 -12.34
C HIS A 100 1.62 2.52 -11.08
N GLY A 101 0.30 2.58 -10.89
CA GLY A 101 -0.36 2.09 -9.68
C GLY A 101 -1.85 1.85 -9.81
N LEU A 102 -2.40 1.13 -8.81
CA LEU A 102 -3.77 0.65 -8.77
C LEU A 102 -4.35 0.82 -7.37
N SER A 103 -5.59 1.31 -7.27
CA SER A 103 -6.37 1.26 -6.03
C SER A 103 -7.82 0.92 -6.31
N ALA A 104 -8.29 -0.19 -5.76
CA ALA A 104 -9.71 -0.48 -5.64
C ALA A 104 -10.36 0.48 -4.64
N ALA A 105 -11.52 1.01 -4.99
CA ALA A 105 -12.38 1.75 -4.09
C ALA A 105 -13.44 0.80 -3.49
N SER A 106 -13.93 1.12 -2.29
CA SER A 106 -15.01 0.43 -1.60
C SER A 106 -16.26 0.27 -2.47
N ASP A 107 -16.64 1.32 -3.21
CA ASP A 107 -17.79 1.29 -4.12
C ASP A 107 -17.56 0.54 -5.46
N GLY A 108 -16.39 -0.05 -5.64
CA GLY A 108 -16.04 -0.89 -6.80
C GLY A 108 -15.49 -0.12 -7.98
N ARG A 109 -15.23 1.17 -7.80
CA ARG A 109 -14.38 1.89 -8.74
C ARG A 109 -12.95 1.37 -8.66
N LEU A 110 -12.24 1.58 -9.76
CA LEU A 110 -10.81 1.33 -9.85
C LEU A 110 -10.12 2.64 -10.21
N TYR A 111 -9.19 3.07 -9.37
CA TYR A 111 -8.28 4.15 -9.68
C TYR A 111 -7.01 3.58 -10.27
N VAL A 112 -6.62 4.11 -11.43
CA VAL A 112 -5.40 3.74 -12.12
C VAL A 112 -4.56 4.98 -12.29
N THR A 113 -3.35 4.95 -11.74
CA THR A 113 -2.44 6.09 -11.84
C THR A 113 -1.35 5.83 -12.87
N GLY A 114 -1.04 6.85 -13.66
CA GLY A 114 0.22 6.99 -14.37
C GLY A 114 0.99 8.19 -13.82
N ALA A 115 2.11 8.57 -14.44
CA ALA A 115 3.02 9.56 -13.89
C ALA A 115 2.44 10.97 -13.64
N GLN A 116 1.30 11.31 -14.23
CA GLN A 116 0.74 12.67 -14.20
C GLN A 116 -0.73 12.75 -13.79
N LYS A 117 -1.48 11.64 -13.88
CA LYS A 117 -2.93 11.66 -13.72
C LYS A 117 -3.44 10.33 -13.20
N VAL A 118 -4.66 10.40 -12.66
CA VAL A 118 -5.43 9.27 -12.18
C VAL A 118 -6.65 9.11 -13.07
N ILE A 119 -6.82 7.92 -13.64
CA ILE A 119 -8.01 7.53 -14.38
C ILE A 119 -8.91 6.74 -13.43
N GLU A 120 -10.19 7.09 -13.44
CA GLU A 120 -11.21 6.42 -12.66
C GLU A 120 -12.09 5.58 -13.57
N PHE A 121 -12.20 4.29 -13.24
CA PHE A 121 -13.12 3.36 -13.88
C PHE A 121 -14.24 2.96 -12.94
N GLY A 122 -15.43 2.77 -13.49
CA GLY A 122 -16.55 2.19 -12.76
C GLY A 122 -16.40 0.66 -12.63
N PRO A 123 -17.26 0.03 -11.81
CA PRO A 123 -17.26 -1.42 -11.61
C PRO A 123 -17.49 -2.22 -12.89
N GLN A 124 -18.05 -1.60 -13.94
CA GLN A 124 -18.30 -2.23 -15.23
C GLN A 124 -17.17 -1.97 -16.25
N GLY A 125 -16.05 -1.38 -15.84
CA GLY A 125 -14.92 -1.08 -16.73
C GLY A 125 -15.11 0.17 -17.59
N GLN A 126 -16.20 0.92 -17.39
CA GLN A 126 -16.41 2.18 -18.07
C GLN A 126 -15.51 3.27 -17.47
N HIS A 127 -14.89 4.08 -18.33
CA HIS A 127 -14.23 5.31 -17.92
C HIS A 127 -15.25 6.27 -17.29
N LEU A 128 -14.95 6.80 -16.11
CA LEU A 128 -15.79 7.77 -15.40
C LEU A 128 -15.19 9.16 -15.46
N SER A 129 -13.90 9.28 -15.14
CA SER A 129 -13.23 10.57 -15.10
C SER A 129 -11.71 10.42 -15.18
N THR A 130 -11.05 11.54 -15.43
CA THR A 130 -9.60 11.66 -15.37
C THR A 130 -9.27 12.89 -14.54
N TRP A 131 -8.47 12.69 -13.51
CA TRP A 131 -8.06 13.74 -12.58
C TRP A 131 -6.55 13.97 -12.72
N VAL A 132 -6.18 15.22 -12.91
CA VAL A 132 -4.78 15.67 -12.93
C VAL A 132 -4.53 16.37 -11.60
N PRO A 133 -4.00 15.67 -10.59
CA PRO A 133 -3.63 16.31 -9.34
C PRO A 133 -2.53 17.34 -9.58
N ARG A 134 -2.54 18.43 -8.82
CA ARG A 134 -1.48 19.46 -8.83
C ARG A 134 -0.11 18.88 -8.48
N VAL A 135 -0.09 17.81 -7.69
CA VAL A 135 1.11 17.01 -7.43
C VAL A 135 1.02 15.72 -8.24
N PRO A 136 1.94 15.47 -9.18
CA PRO A 136 1.89 14.29 -10.02
C PRO A 136 1.95 13.01 -9.17
N PRO A 137 1.06 12.03 -9.41
CA PRO A 137 1.05 10.78 -8.69
C PRO A 137 2.18 9.91 -9.25
N ARG A 138 3.25 9.83 -8.48
CA ARG A 138 4.47 9.14 -8.89
C ARG A 138 4.41 7.66 -8.45
N GLU A 139 5.04 6.78 -9.23
CA GLU A 139 5.23 5.32 -9.06
C GLU A 139 4.34 4.60 -8.03
N GLY A 140 3.10 4.27 -8.43
CA GLY A 140 2.25 3.38 -7.63
C GLY A 140 1.27 4.08 -6.70
N ALA A 141 1.40 5.40 -6.54
CA ALA A 141 0.77 6.07 -5.42
C ALA A 141 -0.64 6.58 -5.71
N VAL A 142 -1.64 5.78 -5.37
CA VAL A 142 -3.04 6.22 -5.29
C VAL A 142 -3.78 5.39 -4.25
N CYS A 143 -4.75 5.99 -3.57
CA CYS A 143 -5.66 5.30 -2.66
C CYS A 143 -7.07 5.91 -2.74
N GLU A 144 -8.07 5.25 -2.16
CA GLU A 144 -9.36 5.87 -1.86
C GLU A 144 -9.36 6.53 -0.48
N LEU A 145 -9.55 7.86 -0.44
CA LEU A 145 -9.75 8.61 0.79
C LEU A 145 -11.11 9.29 0.76
N ASP A 146 -11.99 8.90 1.68
CA ASP A 146 -13.36 9.41 1.80
C ASP A 146 -14.11 9.42 0.44
N GLY A 147 -14.06 8.29 -0.29
CA GLY A 147 -14.75 8.13 -1.56
C GLY A 147 -14.13 8.84 -2.76
N GLN A 148 -12.91 9.40 -2.65
CA GLN A 148 -12.22 10.05 -3.77
C GLN A 148 -10.77 9.56 -3.90
N PRO A 149 -10.18 9.63 -5.10
CA PRO A 149 -8.77 9.32 -5.26
C PRO A 149 -7.91 10.32 -4.49
N ALA A 150 -6.85 9.81 -3.87
CA ALA A 150 -5.85 10.61 -3.19
C ALA A 150 -4.44 10.10 -3.48
N VAL A 151 -3.49 11.03 -3.51
CA VAL A 151 -2.10 10.82 -3.90
C VAL A 151 -1.18 11.51 -2.88
N PRO A 152 -0.01 10.94 -2.56
CA PRO A 152 0.91 11.56 -1.61
C PRO A 152 1.44 12.87 -2.17
N ALA A 153 1.67 13.83 -1.27
CA ALA A 153 2.27 15.11 -1.57
C ALA A 153 3.32 15.45 -0.50
N LEU A 154 4.22 16.38 -0.80
CA LEU A 154 5.21 16.78 0.20
C LEU A 154 4.48 17.42 1.39
N GLY A 155 4.71 16.85 2.56
CA GLY A 155 4.10 17.28 3.83
C GLY A 155 2.61 16.95 3.97
N GLY A 156 2.02 16.16 3.05
CA GLY A 156 0.61 15.78 3.11
C GLY A 156 0.13 14.81 2.04
N VAL A 157 -1.14 14.95 1.70
CA VAL A 157 -1.85 14.19 0.68
C VAL A 157 -2.72 15.17 -0.10
N VAL A 158 -2.78 15.00 -1.41
CA VAL A 158 -3.72 15.70 -2.27
C VAL A 158 -4.83 14.72 -2.63
N ARG A 159 -6.07 15.12 -2.41
CA ARG A 159 -7.28 14.36 -2.73
C ARG A 159 -8.09 15.15 -3.75
N ARG A 160 -8.80 14.46 -4.65
CA ARG A 160 -9.82 15.13 -5.44
C ARG A 160 -10.99 15.55 -4.54
N GLY A 161 -11.25 16.85 -4.47
CA GLY A 161 -12.38 17.46 -3.79
C GLY A 161 -13.71 17.13 -4.47
N ASP A 162 -14.80 17.38 -3.75
CA ASP A 162 -16.15 17.04 -4.24
C ASP A 162 -16.62 17.97 -5.37
N ASP A 163 -15.98 19.14 -5.50
CA ASP A 163 -16.12 20.07 -6.61
C ASP A 163 -15.21 19.74 -7.80
N GLY A 164 -14.36 18.71 -7.67
CA GLY A 164 -13.38 18.30 -8.68
C GLY A 164 -12.02 18.99 -8.56
N GLU A 165 -11.89 19.99 -7.68
CA GLU A 165 -10.64 20.69 -7.41
C GLU A 165 -9.78 19.94 -6.39
N ASP A 166 -8.52 20.32 -6.21
CA ASP A 166 -7.63 19.64 -5.26
C ASP A 166 -7.86 20.05 -3.81
N GLU A 167 -8.13 19.06 -2.95
CA GLU A 167 -8.18 19.19 -1.51
C GLU A 167 -6.84 18.77 -0.89
N ALA A 168 -6.18 19.71 -0.22
CA ALA A 168 -4.92 19.46 0.50
C ALA A 168 -5.17 18.97 1.93
N ILE A 169 -4.57 17.84 2.29
CA ILE A 169 -4.68 17.22 3.61
C ILE A 169 -3.29 17.10 4.24
N GLY A 170 -3.03 17.87 5.27
CA GLY A 170 -1.76 17.97 5.98
C GLY A 170 -1.49 19.39 6.47
N PRO A 171 -0.59 19.57 7.44
CA PRO A 171 -0.26 20.89 8.00
C PRO A 171 0.44 21.80 6.98
N VAL A 172 1.21 21.22 6.05
CA VAL A 172 1.93 21.94 5.00
C VAL A 172 1.91 21.07 3.75
N VAL A 173 0.97 21.31 2.84
CA VAL A 173 0.93 20.61 1.54
C VAL A 173 1.43 21.55 0.48
N THR A 174 2.62 21.27 -0.06
CA THR A 174 3.20 22.04 -1.16
C THR A 174 2.84 21.38 -2.48
N GLY A 175 2.11 22.10 -3.34
CA GLY A 175 1.67 21.60 -4.64
C GLY A 175 2.25 22.33 -5.86
N ASP A 176 3.07 23.36 -5.64
CA ASP A 176 3.74 24.12 -6.69
C ASP A 176 5.25 23.89 -6.55
N TYR A 177 5.72 22.74 -7.01
CA TYR A 177 7.15 22.51 -7.16
C TYR A 177 7.51 22.80 -8.61
N ASP A 178 8.21 23.91 -8.85
CA ASP A 178 8.78 24.23 -10.15
C ASP A 178 10.03 23.35 -10.36
N PRO A 179 9.96 22.34 -11.25
CA PRO A 179 11.08 21.44 -11.49
C PRO A 179 12.32 22.16 -12.03
N ASP A 180 12.25 23.43 -12.44
CA ASP A 180 13.38 24.23 -12.90
C ASP A 180 14.11 24.99 -11.76
N THR A 181 13.57 25.00 -10.54
CA THR A 181 14.23 25.61 -9.36
C THR A 181 15.18 24.62 -8.65
N TRP A 182 16.25 24.26 -9.35
CA TRP A 182 17.25 23.26 -8.94
C TRP A 182 18.14 23.75 -7.77
N ALA A 183 17.65 23.63 -6.53
CA ALA A 183 18.47 23.52 -5.33
C ALA A 183 18.56 22.04 -4.91
N GLN A 184 19.65 21.62 -4.27
CA GLN A 184 19.89 20.23 -3.82
C GLN A 184 18.73 19.66 -2.98
N ASP A 185 18.02 20.50 -2.23
CA ASP A 185 16.85 20.11 -1.43
C ASP A 185 15.67 19.62 -2.29
N GLY A 186 15.59 20.11 -3.52
CA GLY A 186 14.58 19.74 -4.51
C GLY A 186 14.69 18.31 -5.02
N ALA A 187 15.92 17.82 -5.23
CA ALA A 187 16.17 16.46 -5.66
C ALA A 187 15.78 15.45 -4.55
N ILE A 188 16.06 15.75 -3.29
CA ILE A 188 15.69 14.89 -2.15
C ILE A 188 14.17 14.79 -2.04
N VAL A 189 13.47 15.92 -2.12
CA VAL A 189 12.00 16.00 -2.12
C VAL A 189 11.39 15.24 -3.31
N GLU A 190 11.96 15.41 -4.49
CA GLU A 190 11.51 14.73 -5.69
C GLU A 190 11.66 13.20 -5.57
N TRP A 191 12.80 12.73 -5.06
CA TRP A 191 13.06 11.31 -4.81
C TRP A 191 12.13 10.72 -3.76
N GLN A 192 11.84 11.45 -2.68
CA GLN A 192 10.92 11.01 -1.61
C GLN A 192 9.49 10.84 -2.14
N LEU A 193 8.99 11.81 -2.90
CA LEU A 193 7.67 11.72 -3.53
C LEU A 193 7.61 10.63 -4.59
N TRP A 194 8.71 10.41 -5.32
CA TRP A 194 8.75 9.47 -6.43
C TRP A 194 8.44 8.04 -6.00
N LYS A 195 8.80 7.69 -4.77
CA LYS A 195 8.73 6.31 -4.27
C LYS A 195 7.77 6.11 -3.09
N SER A 196 7.04 7.16 -2.72
CA SER A 196 6.07 7.09 -1.62
C SER A 196 4.96 6.08 -1.92
N LYS A 197 4.66 5.20 -0.96
CA LYS A 197 3.52 4.27 -1.01
C LYS A 197 2.40 4.79 -0.11
N ILE A 198 1.15 4.60 -0.54
CA ILE A 198 -0.02 5.12 0.17
C ILE A 198 -1.10 4.05 0.32
N ALA A 199 -1.69 3.97 1.50
CA ALA A 199 -2.94 3.27 1.74
C ALA A 199 -3.89 4.20 2.47
N CYS A 200 -5.20 4.01 2.29
CA CYS A 200 -6.18 4.90 2.88
C CYS A 200 -7.36 4.14 3.46
N THR A 201 -7.89 4.73 4.52
CA THR A 201 -9.20 4.42 5.09
C THR A 201 -10.12 5.62 4.85
N PRO A 202 -11.43 5.52 5.12
CA PRO A 202 -12.32 6.68 4.96
C PRO A 202 -11.89 7.93 5.75
N HIS A 203 -11.03 7.80 6.77
CA HIS A 203 -10.70 8.90 7.67
C HIS A 203 -9.23 9.32 7.67
N ALA A 204 -8.34 8.47 7.15
CA ALA A 204 -6.91 8.71 7.21
C ALA A 204 -6.18 8.13 6.01
N ALA A 205 -5.13 8.84 5.59
CA ALA A 205 -4.13 8.36 4.65
C ALA A 205 -2.85 7.98 5.38
N PHE A 206 -2.27 6.85 4.99
CA PHE A 206 -1.05 6.26 5.52
C PHE A 206 0.02 6.32 4.45
N VAL A 207 1.01 7.19 4.63
CA VAL A 207 2.09 7.41 3.67
C VAL A 207 3.37 6.79 4.22
N VAL A 208 3.94 5.88 3.44
CA VAL A 208 5.24 5.25 3.68
C VAL A 208 6.23 5.85 2.69
N ALA A 209 7.21 6.58 3.19
CA ALA A 209 8.27 7.13 2.35
C ALA A 209 9.39 6.08 2.18
N GLU A 210 9.85 5.87 0.95
CA GLU A 210 11.07 5.12 0.66
C GLU A 210 12.27 6.07 0.72
N TYR A 211 13.28 5.77 1.56
CA TYR A 211 14.52 6.55 1.59
C TYR A 211 15.62 5.87 0.77
N GLY A 212 16.15 6.59 -0.22
CA GLY A 212 17.40 6.22 -0.87
C GLY A 212 18.57 6.34 0.11
N THR A 213 19.30 5.24 0.33
CA THR A 213 20.38 5.10 1.32
C THR A 213 21.64 5.95 1.08
N ASP A 214 21.64 6.97 0.22
CA ASP A 214 22.91 7.55 -0.26
C ASP A 214 23.09 9.08 -0.23
N LEU A 215 22.17 9.88 0.33
CA LEU A 215 22.37 11.34 0.38
C LEU A 215 21.97 11.97 1.72
N VAL A 216 22.94 11.98 2.64
CA VAL A 216 23.27 13.04 3.61
C VAL A 216 22.14 13.97 4.05
N SER A 217 21.38 13.60 5.09
CA SER A 217 21.01 14.56 6.14
C SER A 217 20.63 13.83 7.44
N SER A 218 21.49 13.92 8.44
CA SER A 218 21.33 13.31 9.77
C SER A 218 20.23 13.93 10.65
N GLU A 219 19.44 14.86 10.11
CA GLU A 219 18.34 15.54 10.80
C GLU A 219 16.97 14.91 10.48
N TYR A 220 16.91 14.03 9.46
CA TYR A 220 15.70 13.30 9.04
C TYR A 220 15.78 11.78 9.30
N ASP A 221 16.87 11.29 9.89
CA ASP A 221 17.09 9.86 10.20
C ASP A 221 16.04 9.28 11.18
N GLU A 222 15.32 10.14 11.92
CA GLU A 222 14.32 9.72 12.90
C GLU A 222 12.98 9.25 12.28
N GLU A 223 12.72 9.38 10.97
CA GLU A 223 11.42 9.03 10.35
C GLU A 223 11.36 7.64 9.67
N SER A 224 12.50 6.97 9.47
CA SER A 224 12.60 5.70 8.71
C SER A 224 11.86 4.50 9.31
N ASP A 225 11.59 4.53 10.62
CA ASP A 225 10.88 3.46 11.34
C ASP A 225 9.38 3.72 11.49
N SER A 226 8.79 4.55 10.61
CA SER A 226 7.39 4.94 10.78
C SER A 226 6.61 5.24 9.53
N VAL A 227 5.31 5.07 9.65
CA VAL A 227 4.29 5.46 8.69
C VAL A 227 3.76 6.84 9.10
N THR A 228 3.77 7.79 8.17
CA THR A 228 3.15 9.10 8.38
C THR A 228 1.64 8.98 8.16
N VAL A 229 0.85 9.49 9.11
CA VAL A 229 -0.62 9.42 9.05
C VAL A 229 -1.19 10.81 8.88
N TYR A 230 -2.05 11.00 7.88
CA TYR A 230 -2.73 12.26 7.62
C TYR A 230 -4.23 12.11 7.84
N TYR A 231 -4.77 12.85 8.81
CA TYR A 231 -6.17 12.79 9.19
C TYR A 231 -6.96 13.90 8.51
N ARG A 232 -7.87 13.53 7.60
CA ARG A 232 -8.66 14.51 6.83
C ARG A 232 -9.43 15.49 7.71
N ALA A 233 -10.27 14.98 8.61
CA ALA A 233 -11.21 15.80 9.39
C ALA A 233 -10.54 16.84 10.29
N SER A 234 -9.33 16.56 10.77
CA SER A 234 -8.59 17.46 11.67
C SER A 234 -7.46 18.21 10.97
N ASN A 235 -7.16 17.87 9.72
CA ASN A 235 -5.99 18.31 8.98
C ASN A 235 -4.66 18.14 9.76
N ARG A 236 -4.54 17.04 10.53
CA ARG A 236 -3.37 16.77 11.40
C ARG A 236 -2.46 15.71 10.80
N LYS A 237 -1.15 15.89 11.00
CA LYS A 237 -0.11 14.86 10.85
C LYS A 237 0.00 14.05 12.15
N GLY A 238 0.06 12.73 12.02
CA GLY A 238 0.37 11.77 13.06
C GLY A 238 1.47 10.81 12.59
N ARG A 239 1.85 9.89 13.47
CA ARG A 239 2.93 8.93 13.22
C ARG A 239 2.54 7.58 13.81
N LEU A 240 2.81 6.51 13.05
CA LEU A 240 2.60 5.13 13.45
C LEU A 240 3.91 4.38 13.30
N LEU A 241 4.35 3.67 14.34
CA LEU A 241 5.63 2.96 14.29
C LEU A 241 5.51 1.70 13.43
N ILE A 242 6.54 1.43 12.63
CA ILE A 242 6.71 0.17 11.91
C ILE A 242 7.19 -0.86 12.95
N PRO A 243 6.59 -2.07 13.00
CA PRO A 243 7.05 -3.13 13.88
C PRO A 243 8.55 -3.41 13.71
N GLU A 244 9.31 -3.53 14.81
CA GLU A 244 10.77 -3.71 14.74
C GLU A 244 11.16 -4.92 13.89
N ALA A 245 10.39 -6.02 13.96
CA ALA A 245 10.61 -7.21 13.16
C ALA A 245 10.48 -7.00 11.63
N LEU A 246 9.84 -5.90 11.20
CA LEU A 246 9.87 -5.41 9.83
C LEU A 246 10.95 -4.34 9.61
N ALA A 247 11.29 -3.56 10.63
CA ALA A 247 12.29 -2.50 10.57
C ALA A 247 13.75 -3.02 10.55
N VAL A 248 14.00 -4.32 10.76
CA VAL A 248 15.36 -4.88 10.73
C VAL A 248 15.91 -4.93 9.30
N GLY A 249 16.78 -3.97 8.94
CA GLY A 249 17.51 -3.94 7.67
C GLY A 249 16.82 -3.10 6.57
N GLN A 250 16.79 -3.61 5.34
CA GLN A 250 16.43 -2.90 4.09
C GLN A 250 14.98 -2.38 4.00
N ALA A 251 14.12 -2.59 4.99
CA ALA A 251 12.90 -1.80 5.13
C ALA A 251 13.22 -0.29 5.26
N ALA A 252 14.41 0.05 5.77
CA ALA A 252 14.95 1.41 5.75
C ALA A 252 15.32 1.94 4.35
N THR A 253 15.45 1.07 3.33
CA THR A 253 15.93 1.45 1.98
C THR A 253 14.84 1.47 0.93
N VAL A 254 13.87 0.55 1.01
CA VAL A 254 12.78 0.45 0.02
C VAL A 254 11.40 0.78 0.63
N GLY A 255 11.26 0.68 1.96
CA GLY A 255 9.98 0.89 2.64
C GLY A 255 8.94 -0.21 2.33
N PRO A 256 8.08 -0.63 3.28
CA PRO A 256 7.01 -1.58 2.98
C PRO A 256 5.97 -0.96 2.03
N TYR A 257 5.33 -1.80 1.21
CA TYR A 257 4.11 -1.38 0.52
C TYR A 257 2.98 -1.24 1.55
N ALA A 258 2.21 -0.17 1.42
CA ALA A 258 1.04 0.07 2.24
C ALA A 258 -0.22 -0.45 1.52
N ALA A 259 -1.03 -1.22 2.24
CA ALA A 259 -2.35 -1.68 1.81
C ALA A 259 -3.33 -1.64 2.99
N THR A 260 -4.58 -2.02 2.77
CA THR A 260 -5.55 -2.25 3.87
C THR A 260 -6.05 -3.68 3.83
N ASP A 261 -6.65 -4.14 4.93
CA ASP A 261 -7.31 -5.46 4.99
C ASP A 261 -8.83 -5.39 4.74
N GLY A 262 -9.35 -4.22 4.39
CA GLY A 262 -10.78 -3.95 4.23
C GLY A 262 -11.56 -3.82 5.56
N ARG A 263 -10.90 -3.96 6.71
CA ARG A 263 -11.50 -3.78 8.05
C ARG A 263 -11.02 -2.51 8.75
N GLY A 264 -10.25 -1.69 8.04
CA GLY A 264 -9.65 -0.46 8.56
C GLY A 264 -8.27 -0.66 9.18
N ASN A 265 -7.69 -1.87 9.13
CA ASN A 265 -6.31 -2.08 9.54
C ASN A 265 -5.36 -1.74 8.39
N LEU A 266 -4.21 -1.18 8.74
CA LEU A 266 -3.10 -0.98 7.82
C LEU A 266 -2.35 -2.31 7.64
N VAL A 267 -2.09 -2.69 6.40
CA VAL A 267 -1.23 -3.84 6.07
C VAL A 267 0.07 -3.29 5.50
N LEU A 268 1.17 -3.61 6.15
CA LEU A 268 2.52 -3.34 5.68
C LEU A 268 3.07 -4.60 5.04
N VAL A 269 3.26 -4.59 3.73
CA VAL A 269 3.82 -5.71 2.96
C VAL A 269 5.32 -5.49 2.85
N GLY A 270 6.10 -6.41 3.41
CA GLY A 270 7.56 -6.34 3.43
C GLY A 270 8.16 -6.53 2.04
N VAL A 271 9.31 -5.88 1.79
CA VAL A 271 10.04 -5.97 0.52
C VAL A 271 11.09 -7.08 0.60
N ALA A 272 10.91 -8.15 -0.16
CA ALA A 272 11.74 -9.35 -0.05
C ALA A 272 13.07 -9.30 -0.83
N SER A 273 13.43 -8.19 -1.48
CA SER A 273 14.38 -8.23 -2.61
C SER A 273 15.48 -7.17 -2.60
N VAL A 274 16.53 -7.30 -1.79
CA VAL A 274 17.85 -6.75 -2.16
C VAL A 274 19.00 -7.64 -1.66
N ARG A 275 19.96 -7.90 -2.56
CA ARG A 275 21.26 -8.55 -2.27
C ARG A 275 22.07 -7.72 -1.27
N LEU A 276 22.22 -8.20 -0.03
CA LEU A 276 23.31 -7.76 0.84
C LEU A 276 24.42 -8.82 0.84
N VAL A 277 25.55 -8.45 0.23
CA VAL A 277 26.89 -9.03 0.49
C VAL A 277 26.90 -10.56 0.56
N GLY A 278 26.43 -11.24 -0.48
CA GLY A 278 26.64 -12.68 -0.67
C GLY A 278 25.90 -13.62 0.30
N LEU A 279 24.98 -13.11 1.13
CA LEU A 279 24.15 -13.93 2.01
C LEU A 279 22.68 -13.85 1.61
N TRP A 280 22.21 -14.94 1.01
CA TRP A 280 20.81 -15.15 0.67
C TRP A 280 20.04 -15.62 1.92
N GLY A 281 19.54 -14.69 2.73
CA GLY A 281 18.68 -15.00 3.88
C GLY A 281 17.21 -14.67 3.61
N GLY A 282 16.35 -15.69 3.45
CA GLY A 282 14.89 -15.50 3.35
C GLY A 282 14.33 -14.81 4.58
N PHE A 283 13.57 -13.73 4.37
CA PHE A 283 12.88 -13.07 5.46
C PHE A 283 11.74 -13.97 5.93
N LYS A 284 11.84 -14.46 7.17
CA LYS A 284 10.76 -15.21 7.81
C LYS A 284 9.52 -14.35 8.04
N VAL A 285 9.67 -13.03 8.08
CA VAL A 285 8.59 -12.04 8.23
C VAL A 285 8.37 -11.36 6.88
N THR A 286 7.14 -11.42 6.37
CA THR A 286 6.77 -10.89 5.05
C THR A 286 5.86 -9.67 5.13
N GLY A 287 5.41 -9.29 6.32
CA GLY A 287 4.54 -8.13 6.50
C GLY A 287 4.07 -7.97 7.94
N ALA A 288 3.17 -7.01 8.16
CA ALA A 288 2.48 -6.82 9.42
C ALA A 288 1.08 -6.23 9.17
N VAL A 289 0.18 -6.50 10.10
CA VAL A 289 -1.09 -5.80 10.21
C VAL A 289 -0.99 -4.87 11.41
N VAL A 290 -1.45 -3.63 11.27
CA VAL A 290 -1.41 -2.60 12.31
C VAL A 290 -2.80 -1.99 12.46
N ASP A 291 -3.32 -1.97 13.68
CA ASP A 291 -4.50 -1.17 14.03
C ASP A 291 -4.05 0.29 14.18
N PRO A 292 -4.47 1.18 13.26
CA PRO A 292 -4.02 2.57 13.29
C PRO A 292 -4.52 3.35 14.50
N ALA A 293 -5.61 2.92 15.16
CA ALA A 293 -6.18 3.63 16.30
C ALA A 293 -5.38 3.37 17.60
N SER A 294 -4.91 2.14 17.79
CA SER A 294 -4.18 1.75 19.01
C SER A 294 -2.68 1.60 18.83
N GLY A 295 -2.18 1.53 17.59
CA GLY A 295 -0.80 1.17 17.28
C GLY A 295 -0.47 -0.31 17.55
N CYS A 296 -1.46 -1.10 17.95
CA CYS A 296 -1.28 -2.53 18.11
C CYS A 296 -1.02 -3.19 16.76
N HIS A 297 -0.13 -4.18 16.72
CA HIS A 297 0.23 -4.84 15.48
C HIS A 297 0.47 -6.35 15.67
N ALA A 298 0.47 -7.05 14.54
CA ALA A 298 0.85 -8.46 14.44
C ALA A 298 1.72 -8.64 13.19
N VAL A 299 2.84 -9.35 13.34
CA VAL A 299 3.75 -9.63 12.24
C VAL A 299 3.29 -10.87 11.50
N ILE A 300 3.43 -10.86 10.17
CA ILE A 300 3.04 -11.95 9.29
C ILE A 300 4.29 -12.70 8.89
N ARG A 301 4.34 -13.98 9.24
CA ARG A 301 5.42 -14.89 8.86
C ARG A 301 5.08 -15.70 7.63
N ASN A 302 6.09 -15.90 6.81
CA ASN A 302 6.03 -16.77 5.64
C ASN A 302 6.98 -17.97 5.89
N PRO A 303 6.46 -19.11 6.41
CA PRO A 303 7.28 -20.24 6.82
C PRO A 303 7.91 -20.97 5.62
N LYS A 304 7.31 -20.82 4.44
CA LYS A 304 7.80 -21.35 3.16
C LYS A 304 8.42 -20.25 2.28
N SER A 305 8.85 -19.13 2.87
CA SER A 305 9.67 -18.14 2.17
C SER A 305 11.07 -18.71 1.98
N ASN A 306 11.26 -19.44 0.88
CA ASN A 306 12.51 -19.32 0.16
C ASN A 306 12.46 -17.99 -0.62
N LEU A 307 13.62 -17.38 -0.85
CA LEU A 307 13.74 -15.97 -1.24
C LEU A 307 13.07 -15.57 -2.57
N PHE A 308 12.49 -16.51 -3.31
CA PHE A 308 12.26 -16.35 -4.74
C PHE A 308 11.01 -17.05 -5.30
N GLU A 309 10.20 -17.73 -4.51
CA GLU A 309 9.03 -18.44 -5.07
C GLU A 309 7.71 -17.80 -4.69
N ARG A 310 7.64 -16.98 -3.62
CA ARG A 310 6.36 -16.52 -3.07
C ARG A 310 6.41 -15.06 -2.64
N LYS A 311 5.57 -14.23 -3.26
CA LYS A 311 5.38 -12.82 -2.92
C LYS A 311 4.05 -12.61 -2.23
N PHE A 312 4.09 -12.04 -1.04
CA PHE A 312 2.90 -11.58 -0.33
C PHE A 312 2.37 -10.32 -1.01
N MET A 313 1.13 -10.34 -1.49
CA MET A 313 0.52 -9.22 -2.22
C MET A 313 -0.43 -8.41 -1.34
N GLY A 314 -0.98 -9.01 -0.28
CA GLY A 314 -1.93 -8.37 0.60
C GLY A 314 -2.80 -9.39 1.32
N ILE A 315 -3.90 -8.92 1.89
CA ILE A 315 -4.81 -9.74 2.69
C ILE A 315 -6.19 -9.67 2.08
N TYR A 316 -6.84 -10.80 1.92
CA TYR A 316 -8.25 -10.86 1.60
C TYR A 316 -8.99 -11.71 2.65
N ARG A 317 -9.96 -11.08 3.33
CA ARG A 317 -10.67 -11.67 4.47
C ARG A 317 -9.71 -12.14 5.56
N ASP A 318 -9.56 -13.44 5.75
CA ASP A 318 -8.68 -14.09 6.73
C ASP A 318 -7.45 -14.75 6.11
N SER A 319 -7.21 -14.51 4.82
CA SER A 319 -6.19 -15.17 4.03
C SER A 319 -5.17 -14.18 3.47
N ALA A 320 -3.92 -14.60 3.41
CA ALA A 320 -2.89 -13.95 2.62
C ALA A 320 -3.13 -14.23 1.13
N VAL A 321 -3.08 -13.17 0.32
CA VAL A 321 -2.97 -13.28 -1.14
C VAL A 321 -1.48 -13.40 -1.46
N VAL A 322 -1.09 -14.52 -2.08
CA VAL A 322 0.31 -14.82 -2.38
C VAL A 322 0.44 -15.17 -3.86
N ALA A 323 1.27 -14.40 -4.58
CA ALA A 323 1.72 -14.76 -5.92
C ALA A 323 2.87 -15.75 -5.83
N ASN A 324 2.83 -16.83 -6.60
CA ASN A 324 3.98 -17.71 -6.77
C ASN A 324 4.79 -17.26 -7.98
N GLU A 325 6.02 -16.82 -7.73
CA GLU A 325 6.97 -16.32 -8.73
C GLU A 325 7.36 -17.44 -9.68
N HIS A 326 7.39 -17.14 -10.99
CA HIS A 326 7.78 -18.11 -11.99
C HIS A 326 9.30 -18.37 -11.92
N TYR A 327 9.68 -19.64 -12.00
CA TYR A 327 11.08 -20.03 -12.09
C TYR A 327 11.28 -21.17 -13.10
N GLU A 328 12.46 -21.17 -13.71
CA GLU A 328 12.94 -22.23 -14.60
C GLU A 328 14.19 -22.89 -14.00
N ASP A 329 14.22 -24.22 -13.94
CA ASP A 329 15.41 -25.00 -13.64
C ASP A 329 15.97 -25.58 -14.94
N ASP A 330 17.23 -25.28 -15.26
CA ASP A 330 17.90 -25.77 -16.46
C ASP A 330 18.29 -27.26 -16.38
N GLY A 331 18.00 -27.94 -15.26
CA GLY A 331 18.34 -29.33 -14.99
C GLY A 331 19.84 -29.57 -14.76
N ARG A 332 20.64 -28.49 -14.76
CA ARG A 332 22.09 -28.47 -14.48
C ARG A 332 22.41 -27.76 -13.17
N GLY A 333 21.38 -27.41 -12.41
CA GLY A 333 21.50 -26.74 -11.11
C GLY A 333 21.46 -25.21 -11.19
N THR A 334 21.13 -24.62 -12.35
CA THR A 334 20.86 -23.19 -12.46
C THR A 334 19.35 -22.96 -12.42
N VAL A 335 18.90 -22.18 -11.44
CA VAL A 335 17.51 -21.72 -11.35
C VAL A 335 17.45 -20.25 -11.78
N ARG A 336 16.58 -19.93 -12.75
CA ARG A 336 16.27 -18.58 -13.17
C ARG A 336 14.92 -18.17 -12.60
N PHE A 337 14.88 -17.02 -11.94
CA PHE A 337 13.66 -16.42 -11.40
C PHE A 337 13.21 -15.26 -12.28
N PHE A 338 11.91 -15.10 -12.39
CA PHE A 338 11.30 -14.06 -13.21
C PHE A 338 10.46 -13.12 -12.36
N ASN A 339 10.48 -11.83 -12.67
CA ASN A 339 9.74 -10.81 -11.93
C ASN A 339 8.23 -10.77 -12.31
N TYR A 340 7.59 -11.94 -12.31
CA TYR A 340 6.16 -12.15 -12.55
C TYR A 340 5.70 -13.50 -11.96
N ALA A 341 4.38 -13.67 -11.85
CA ALA A 341 3.75 -14.89 -11.37
C ALA A 341 2.75 -15.45 -12.38
N HIS A 342 2.67 -16.78 -12.44
CA HIS A 342 1.63 -17.52 -13.18
C HIS A 342 0.53 -18.07 -12.26
N GLN A 343 0.75 -17.96 -10.95
CA GLN A 343 -0.11 -18.54 -9.92
C GLN A 343 -0.35 -17.52 -8.81
N VAL A 344 -1.58 -17.47 -8.35
CA VAL A 344 -1.97 -16.70 -7.16
C VAL A 344 -2.82 -17.59 -6.26
N GLY A 345 -2.44 -17.68 -4.99
CA GLY A 345 -3.15 -18.46 -3.99
C GLY A 345 -3.70 -17.62 -2.85
N LEU A 346 -4.73 -18.17 -2.20
CA LEU A 346 -5.27 -17.70 -0.93
C LEU A 346 -4.90 -18.69 0.17
N TYR A 347 -4.16 -18.20 1.15
CA TYR A 347 -3.61 -19.02 2.22
C TYR A 347 -4.04 -18.46 3.58
N PRO A 348 -4.80 -19.21 4.39
CA PRO A 348 -5.28 -18.73 5.69
C PRO A 348 -4.15 -18.21 6.57
N LEU A 349 -4.39 -17.09 7.24
CA LEU A 349 -3.47 -16.55 8.25
C LEU A 349 -3.79 -17.19 9.61
N ARG A 350 -2.86 -17.98 10.13
CA ARG A 350 -3.00 -18.65 11.43
C ARG A 350 -2.28 -17.89 12.53
N ARG A 351 -2.91 -17.81 13.70
CA ARG A 351 -2.27 -17.29 14.90
C ARG A 351 -1.28 -18.31 15.45
N ILE A 352 -0.02 -17.92 15.58
CA ILE A 352 1.03 -18.74 16.20
C ILE A 352 1.30 -18.31 17.65
N SER A 353 1.32 -17.01 17.92
CA SER A 353 1.57 -16.49 19.26
C SER A 353 0.86 -15.18 19.54
N GLY A 354 0.69 -14.89 20.84
CA GLY A 354 -0.04 -13.72 21.34
C GLY A 354 -1.55 -13.78 21.07
N LYS A 355 -2.29 -12.73 21.44
CA LYS A 355 -3.69 -12.54 21.06
C LYS A 355 -3.77 -11.31 20.15
N PRO A 356 -4.20 -11.44 18.88
CA PRO A 356 -4.41 -10.30 18.00
C PRO A 356 -5.31 -9.27 18.66
N CYS A 357 -5.06 -7.99 18.39
CA CYS A 357 -5.92 -6.95 18.89
C CYS A 357 -7.34 -7.06 18.32
N THR A 358 -8.29 -6.50 19.06
CA THR A 358 -9.70 -6.50 18.67
C THR A 358 -9.85 -5.97 17.25
N GLY A 359 -10.44 -6.76 16.35
CA GLY A 359 -10.65 -6.38 14.95
C GLY A 359 -9.56 -6.84 13.98
N MET A 360 -8.40 -7.30 14.46
CA MET A 360 -7.37 -7.92 13.62
C MET A 360 -7.67 -9.39 13.28
N LEU A 361 -7.03 -9.87 12.23
CA LEU A 361 -7.09 -11.25 11.71
C LEU A 361 -6.77 -12.31 12.80
N PRO A 362 -7.21 -13.56 12.61
CA PRO A 362 -8.27 -14.19 13.39
C PRO A 362 -8.03 -14.35 14.90
N SER A 363 -9.14 -14.25 15.65
CA SER A 363 -9.23 -14.40 17.12
C SER A 363 -9.30 -15.86 17.60
N VAL A 364 -9.42 -16.83 16.69
CA VAL A 364 -9.58 -18.26 16.99
C VAL A 364 -8.54 -19.06 16.20
N GLY A 365 -7.81 -19.93 16.91
CA GLY A 365 -6.92 -20.93 16.36
C GLY A 365 -7.47 -22.32 16.60
#